data_AF-A0A7Y5X1K6-F1
#
_entry.id   AF-A0A7Y5X1K6-F1
#
_cell.length_a   1.000
_cell.length_b   1.000
_cell.length_c   1.000
_cell.angle_alpha   90.00
_cell.angle_beta   90.00
_cell.angle_gamma   90.00
#
_symmetry.space_group_name_H-M   'P 1'
#
loop_
_entity.id
_entity.type
_entity.pdbx_description
1 polymer ?
#
loop_
_entity_poly.entity_id
_entity_poly.type
_entity_poly.pdbx_seq_one_letter_code
_entity_poly.pdbx_strand_id
1 'polypeptide(L)'
;MQEPGIDEHDWISEWEDIDPLLRESPTEALSEADDLIARMMAARGFPLQELEGEELSEPETTRSFMEARRLTRQIDAGESYDPGDVALAVEAYRELYEYLLRLGPTAGTPA
;
A
#
# COMPACT_ATOMS: atom_id res chain seq x y z
N MET A 1 11.34 19.52 -10.85
CA MET A 1 10.06 19.42 -11.57
C MET A 1 9.10 18.81 -10.58
N GLN A 2 8.04 19.52 -10.22
CA GLN A 2 7.09 19.05 -9.22
C GLN A 2 6.45 17.78 -9.77
N GLU A 3 6.67 16.65 -9.12
CA GLU A 3 5.93 15.41 -9.40
C GLU A 3 4.45 15.79 -9.29
N PRO A 4 3.68 15.79 -10.40
CA PRO A 4 2.28 16.14 -10.34
C PRO A 4 1.64 15.18 -9.37
N GLY A 5 0.96 15.72 -8.35
CA GLY A 5 0.27 14.92 -7.36
C GLY A 5 -0.57 13.90 -8.11
N ILE A 6 -0.28 12.62 -7.89
CA ILE A 6 -1.06 11.56 -8.50
C ILE A 6 -2.50 11.77 -8.06
N ASP A 7 -3.36 12.13 -9.00
CA ASP A 7 -4.79 12.34 -8.76
C ASP A 7 -5.42 11.00 -8.38
N GLU A 8 -6.48 11.03 -7.56
CA GLU A 8 -7.20 9.82 -7.13
C GLU A 8 -7.62 8.94 -8.32
N HIS A 9 -7.91 9.56 -9.45
CA HIS A 9 -8.24 8.88 -10.71
C HIS A 9 -7.12 7.97 -11.23
N ASP A 10 -5.87 8.39 -11.07
CA ASP A 10 -4.70 7.65 -11.54
C ASP A 10 -4.48 6.43 -10.63
N TRP A 11 -4.60 6.60 -9.30
CA TRP A 11 -4.58 5.47 -8.36
C TRP A 11 -5.70 4.47 -8.62
N ILE A 12 -6.90 4.94 -8.96
CA ILE A 12 -8.03 4.08 -9.30
C ILE A 12 -7.74 3.28 -10.57
N SER A 13 -7.22 3.93 -11.62
CA SER A 13 -6.86 3.25 -12.86
C SER A 13 -5.81 2.17 -12.63
N GLU A 14 -4.73 2.48 -11.91
CA GLU A 14 -3.68 1.51 -11.58
C GLU A 14 -4.23 0.34 -10.75
N TRP A 15 -5.11 0.62 -9.79
CA TRP A 15 -5.76 -0.43 -9.00
C TRP A 15 -6.68 -1.32 -9.84
N GLU A 16 -7.39 -0.77 -10.83
CA GLU A 16 -8.22 -1.55 -11.76
C GLU A 16 -7.39 -2.53 -12.62
N ASP A 17 -6.14 -2.20 -12.92
CA ASP A 17 -5.19 -3.11 -13.58
C ASP A 17 -4.61 -4.16 -12.61
N ILE A 18 -4.36 -3.79 -11.35
CA ILE A 18 -3.74 -4.69 -10.33
C ILE A 18 -4.75 -5.66 -9.70
N ASP A 19 -5.99 -5.24 -9.39
CA ASP A 19 -7.00 -6.08 -8.73
C ASP A 19 -7.31 -7.42 -9.44
N PRO A 20 -7.45 -7.49 -10.78
CA PRO A 20 -7.61 -8.77 -11.45
C PRO A 20 -6.35 -9.65 -11.28
N LEU A 21 -5.16 -9.07 -11.35
CA LEU A 21 -3.90 -9.79 -11.15
C LEU A 21 -3.76 -10.33 -9.73
N LEU A 22 -4.26 -9.62 -8.71
CA LEU A 22 -4.32 -10.13 -7.33
C LEU A 22 -5.20 -11.38 -7.19
N ARG A 23 -6.17 -11.60 -8.10
CA ARG A 23 -7.00 -12.81 -8.14
C ARG A 23 -6.38 -13.92 -8.97
N GLU A 24 -5.71 -13.58 -10.06
CA GLU A 24 -5.14 -14.55 -10.99
C GLU A 24 -3.75 -15.03 -10.54
N SER A 25 -2.91 -14.10 -10.09
CA SER A 25 -1.49 -14.30 -9.75
C SER A 25 -1.10 -13.41 -8.57
N PRO A 26 -1.62 -13.68 -7.35
CA PRO A 26 -1.43 -12.82 -6.19
C PRO A 26 0.04 -12.58 -5.85
N THR A 27 0.89 -13.60 -5.97
CA THR A 27 2.32 -13.47 -5.65
C THR A 27 3.07 -12.53 -6.59
N GLU A 28 2.64 -12.42 -7.85
CA GLU A 28 3.25 -11.51 -8.82
C GLU A 28 2.69 -10.09 -8.62
N ALA A 29 1.38 -9.97 -8.38
CA ALA A 29 0.70 -8.68 -8.22
C ALA A 29 0.93 -8.02 -6.84
N LEU A 30 1.35 -8.77 -5.82
CA LEU A 30 1.61 -8.25 -4.47
C LEU A 30 2.68 -7.14 -4.45
N SER A 31 3.67 -7.22 -5.34
CA SER A 31 4.70 -6.16 -5.45
C SER A 31 4.14 -4.88 -6.06
N GLU A 32 3.28 -4.99 -7.08
CA GLU A 32 2.64 -3.83 -7.70
C GLU A 32 1.66 -3.16 -6.73
N ALA A 33 0.92 -3.95 -5.97
CA ALA A 33 0.07 -3.46 -4.89
C ALA A 33 0.89 -2.75 -3.79
N ASP A 34 2.02 -3.31 -3.33
CA ASP A 34 2.91 -2.66 -2.35
C ASP A 34 3.33 -1.27 -2.81
N ASP A 35 3.80 -1.15 -4.06
CA ASP A 35 4.27 0.11 -4.63
C ASP A 35 3.14 1.16 -4.75
N LEU A 36 1.95 0.76 -5.19
CA LEU A 36 0.80 1.68 -5.26
C LEU A 36 0.40 2.17 -3.86
N ILE A 37 0.26 1.27 -2.89
CA ILE A 37 -0.11 1.63 -1.52
C ILE A 37 0.98 2.49 -0.87
N ALA A 38 2.26 2.17 -1.09
CA ALA A 38 3.37 2.98 -0.60
C ALA A 38 3.31 4.41 -1.13
N ARG A 39 3.06 4.59 -2.43
CA ARG A 39 2.87 5.93 -3.04
C ARG A 39 1.68 6.66 -2.40
N MET A 40 0.56 5.97 -2.22
CA MET A 40 -0.66 6.53 -1.61
C MET A 40 -0.43 6.95 -0.15
N MET A 41 0.24 6.12 0.65
CA MET A 41 0.58 6.38 2.03
C MET A 41 1.54 7.57 2.16
N ALA A 42 2.60 7.62 1.35
CA ALA A 42 3.54 8.74 1.33
C ALA A 42 2.86 10.06 0.92
N ALA A 43 2.01 10.04 -0.10
CA ALA A 43 1.23 11.21 -0.52
C ALA A 43 0.29 11.74 0.58
N ARG A 44 -0.10 10.85 1.51
CA ARG A 44 -0.97 11.16 2.65
C ARG A 44 -0.20 11.50 3.93
N GLY A 45 1.13 11.44 3.90
CA GLY A 45 1.99 11.70 5.05
C GLY A 45 2.10 10.54 6.04
N PHE A 46 1.68 9.33 5.65
CA PHE A 46 1.93 8.14 6.47
C PHE A 46 3.39 7.70 6.33
N PRO A 47 4.03 7.29 7.43
CA PRO A 47 5.38 6.75 7.38
C PRO A 47 5.40 5.40 6.66
N LEU A 48 6.35 5.21 5.74
CA LEU A 48 6.58 3.95 5.02
C LEU A 48 7.62 3.03 5.71
N GLN A 49 8.14 3.49 6.84
CA GLN A 49 9.15 2.80 7.65
C GLN A 49 8.89 3.14 9.13
N GLU A 50 9.27 2.25 10.03
CA GLU A 50 9.27 2.54 11.47
C GLU A 50 10.19 3.74 11.74
N LEU A 51 9.60 4.87 12.16
CA LEU A 51 10.37 6.02 12.63
C LEU A 51 10.73 5.78 14.10
N GLU A 52 12.00 5.49 14.37
CA GLU A 52 12.50 5.39 15.75
C GLU A 52 12.28 6.71 16.50
N GLY A 53 11.31 6.73 17.42
CA GLY A 53 11.17 7.78 18.43
C GLY A 53 10.04 8.79 18.25
N GLU A 54 9.15 8.64 17.26
CA GLU A 54 7.91 9.43 17.24
C GLU A 54 6.80 8.69 18.01
N GLU A 55 6.48 9.20 19.20
CA GLU A 55 5.35 8.83 20.06
C GLU A 55 4.02 9.30 19.43
N LEU A 56 3.82 9.03 18.14
CA LEU A 56 2.52 9.13 17.50
C LEU A 56 2.12 7.69 17.25
N SER A 57 1.17 7.19 18.06
CA SER A 57 0.59 5.86 17.97
C SER A 57 0.61 5.35 16.53
N GLU A 58 1.47 4.38 16.23
CA GLU A 58 1.56 3.80 14.89
C GLU A 58 0.14 3.50 14.42
N PRO A 59 -0.35 4.19 13.36
CA PRO A 59 -1.70 3.95 12.92
C PRO A 59 -1.78 2.49 12.48
N GLU A 60 -2.85 1.78 12.86
CA GLU A 60 -3.04 0.37 12.52
C GLU A 60 -2.79 0.13 11.02
N THR A 61 -3.14 1.10 10.18
CA THR A 61 -2.83 1.21 8.75
C THR A 61 -1.33 1.02 8.41
N THR A 62 -0.41 1.71 9.11
CA THR A 62 1.04 1.58 8.90
C THR A 62 1.53 0.19 9.28
N ARG A 63 1.04 -0.34 10.40
CA ARG A 63 1.41 -1.68 10.86
C ARG A 63 0.96 -2.74 9.86
N SER A 64 -0.30 -2.71 9.42
CA SER A 64 -0.84 -3.63 8.42
C SER A 64 -0.06 -3.55 7.10
N PHE A 65 0.30 -2.33 6.66
CA PHE A 65 1.14 -2.14 5.48
C PHE A 65 2.52 -2.81 5.63
N MET A 66 3.17 -2.61 6.78
CA MET A 66 4.51 -3.17 7.02
C MET A 66 4.49 -4.70 7.08
N GLU A 67 3.45 -5.30 7.66
CA GLU A 67 3.29 -6.76 7.66
C GLU A 67 3.07 -7.32 6.25
N ALA A 68 2.17 -6.72 5.47
CA ALA A 68 1.95 -7.11 4.08
C ALA A 68 3.21 -6.93 3.22
N ARG A 69 3.92 -5.81 3.40
CA ARG A 69 5.17 -5.50 2.69
C ARG A 69 6.27 -6.49 2.99
N ARG A 70 6.38 -6.92 4.25
CA ARG A 70 7.35 -7.94 4.64
C ARG A 70 7.10 -9.25 3.89
N LEU A 71 5.85 -9.67 3.78
CA LEU A 71 5.50 -10.87 3.01
C LEU A 71 5.80 -10.69 1.53
N THR A 72 5.44 -9.56 0.92
CA THR A 72 5.77 -9.23 -0.48
C THR A 72 7.27 -9.38 -0.74
N ARG A 73 8.12 -8.83 0.12
CA ARG A 73 9.58 -8.94 -0.02
C ARG A 73 10.08 -10.37 0.14
N GLN A 74 9.49 -11.14 1.05
CA GLN A 74 9.83 -12.55 1.24
C GLN A 74 9.52 -13.37 -0.02
N ILE A 75 8.37 -13.11 -0.65
CA ILE A 75 7.96 -13.75 -1.91
C ILE A 75 8.92 -13.37 -3.05
N ASP A 76 9.23 -12.07 -3.19
CA ASP A 76 10.15 -11.57 -4.23
C ASP A 76 11.57 -12.12 -4.08
N ALA A 77 12.03 -12.28 -2.83
CA ALA A 77 13.31 -12.92 -2.51
C ALA A 77 13.33 -14.44 -2.81
N GLY A 78 12.20 -15.03 -3.20
CA GLY A 78 12.06 -16.46 -3.44
C GLY A 78 12.14 -17.30 -2.16
N GLU A 79 11.87 -16.69 -1.00
CA GLU A 79 11.82 -17.40 0.28
C GLU A 79 10.52 -18.21 0.40
N SER A 80 10.48 -19.14 1.37
CA SER A 80 9.26 -19.91 1.64
C SER A 80 8.20 -19.03 2.30
N TYR A 81 6.96 -19.10 1.83
CA TYR A 81 5.81 -18.37 2.35
C TYR A 81 4.60 -19.29 2.50
N ASP A 82 3.65 -18.91 3.36
CA ASP A 82 2.38 -19.62 3.47
C ASP A 82 1.36 -19.02 2.50
N PRO A 83 0.64 -19.83 1.70
CA PRO A 83 -0.42 -19.34 0.82
C PRO A 83 -1.56 -18.63 1.58
N GLY A 84 -1.79 -18.96 2.86
CA GLY A 84 -2.74 -18.26 3.71
C GLY A 84 -2.30 -16.83 4.03
N ASP A 85 -1.00 -16.62 4.27
CA ASP A 85 -0.44 -15.28 4.49
C ASP A 85 -0.58 -14.41 3.24
N VAL A 86 -0.46 -15.00 2.05
CA VAL A 86 -0.66 -14.30 0.76
C VAL A 86 -2.07 -13.73 0.69
N ALA A 87 -3.08 -14.54 1.02
CA ALA A 87 -4.47 -14.08 1.01
C ALA A 87 -4.70 -12.92 2.00
N LEU A 88 -4.13 -13.03 3.21
CA LEU A 88 -4.20 -11.97 4.22
C LEU A 88 -3.52 -10.68 3.76
N ALA A 89 -2.36 -10.76 3.11
CA ALA A 89 -1.67 -9.59 2.59
C ALA A 89 -2.45 -8.91 1.45
N VAL A 90 -3.08 -9.70 0.56
CA VAL A 90 -3.96 -9.16 -0.48
C VAL A 90 -5.11 -8.40 0.15
N GLU A 91 -5.80 -8.99 1.14
CA GLU A 91 -6.90 -8.31 1.85
C GLU A 91 -6.41 -7.04 2.55
N ALA A 92 -5.27 -7.08 3.23
CA ALA A 92 -4.68 -5.92 3.87
C ALA A 92 -4.44 -4.78 2.86
N TYR A 93 -3.85 -5.05 1.68
CA TYR A 93 -3.65 -4.02 0.66
C TYR A 93 -4.98 -3.47 0.12
N ARG A 94 -6.03 -4.30 -0.03
CA ARG A 94 -7.36 -3.82 -0.43
C ARG A 94 -7.94 -2.86 0.61
N GLU A 95 -7.90 -3.23 1.88
CA GLU A 95 -8.41 -2.39 2.96
C GLU A 95 -7.63 -1.07 3.05
N LEU A 96 -6.31 -1.13 2.91
CA LEU A 96 -5.45 0.06 2.86
C LEU A 96 -5.81 0.95 1.68
N TYR A 97 -5.95 0.40 0.47
CA TYR A 97 -6.36 1.14 -0.72
C TYR A 97 -7.68 1.89 -0.49
N GLU A 98 -8.72 1.19 -0.03
CA GLU A 98 -10.04 1.77 0.22
C GLU A 98 -10.01 2.84 1.31
N TYR A 99 -9.25 2.60 2.38
CA TYR A 99 -9.04 3.57 3.45
C TYR A 99 -8.37 4.84 2.94
N LEU A 100 -7.28 4.68 2.18
CA LEU A 100 -6.52 5.78 1.63
C LEU A 100 -7.37 6.57 0.62
N LEU A 101 -8.15 5.92 -0.25
CA LEU A 101 -9.10 6.62 -1.12
C LEU A 101 -10.15 7.40 -0.34
N ARG A 102 -10.71 6.84 0.74
CA ARG A 102 -11.72 7.53 1.56
C ARG A 102 -11.19 8.81 2.22
N LEU A 103 -9.90 8.87 2.53
CA LEU A 103 -9.28 10.08 3.09
C LEU A 103 -9.33 11.28 2.12
N GLY A 104 -9.60 11.03 0.83
CA GLY A 104 -9.65 12.05 -0.21
C GLY A 104 -8.27 12.62 -0.55
N PRO A 105 -8.21 13.68 -1.38
CA PRO A 105 -6.95 14.37 -1.60
C PRO A 105 -6.53 14.97 -0.25
N THR A 106 -5.28 14.74 0.17
CA THR A 106 -4.73 15.49 1.29
C THR A 106 -4.96 16.95 0.98
N ALA A 107 -5.78 17.62 1.79
CA ALA A 107 -6.06 19.03 1.60
C ALA A 107 -4.72 19.74 1.66
N GLY A 108 -4.14 20.00 0.48
CA GLY A 108 -3.02 20.89 0.30
C GLY A 108 -3.45 22.15 1.01
N THR A 109 -2.77 22.47 2.11
CA THR A 109 -3.03 23.69 2.85
C THR A 109 -3.03 24.82 1.83
N PRO A 110 -4.15 25.53 1.60
CA PRO A 110 -4.10 26.68 0.71
C PRO A 110 -3.17 27.70 1.36
N ALA A 111 -2.17 28.12 0.59
CA ALA A 111 -1.24 29.19 0.94
C ALA A 111 -1.96 30.52 1.18
#